data_AF-G6AZ18-F1
#
_entry.id   AF-G6AZ18-F1
#
_cell.length_a   1.000
_cell.length_b   1.000
_cell.length_c   1.000
_cell.angle_alpha   90.00
_cell.angle_beta   90.00
_cell.angle_gamma   90.00
#
_symmetry.space_group_name_H-M   'P 1'
#
loop_
_entity.id
_entity.type
_entity.pdbx_description
1 polymer ?
#
loop_
_entity_poly.entity_id
_entity_poly.type
_entity_poly.pdbx_seq_one_letter_code
_entity_poly.pdbx_strand_id
1 'polypeptide(L)'
;MKKILTLALVAALSATFTTASAKDKKEYCKAKTECCKVDKKKNKKCKKDKTSCCEAPVSLLSKSDSLSYAAGMTYTTGLIDYVGKQFGVDSTSMGAFVAGLREGIKRSNDKQFMAHSAGVQIAQLLETRMYPGVANEVKNTPWTLDSITFNRGFIDAVLNDTTVMQVVDAKKYYEKTMTDEKHRQEDAYKKENVDWLAENAKKEGVVTLPSGLQYKVLTAGTGEVATKDDNVTVRYEGKTIDGNIFDSSYKRNPDTSTFRPDQVIKGWTEALTSMPAGSTWMLYIPQELAYGSRAAGKIKPYSTLIFKVELVKIDRKQQPVVEEKKEGKAPAKKTTAKKSRKK
;
A
#
# COMPACT_ATOMS: atom_id res chain seq x y z
N MET A 1 6.41 15.60 -42.67
CA MET A 1 5.62 14.40 -43.06
C MET A 1 4.47 14.26 -42.06
N LYS A 2 3.31 14.87 -42.33
CA LYS A 2 2.08 14.28 -42.89
C LYS A 2 1.47 13.15 -42.03
N LYS A 3 0.33 13.46 -41.41
CA LYS A 3 -0.94 12.70 -41.24
C LYS A 3 -1.81 13.50 -40.25
N ILE A 4 -2.55 14.54 -40.67
CA ILE A 4 -3.88 14.51 -41.30
C ILE A 4 -4.81 13.50 -40.64
N LEU A 5 -5.66 13.97 -39.73
CA LEU A 5 -7.01 13.45 -39.54
C LEU A 5 -7.96 14.64 -39.39
N THR A 6 -8.50 15.06 -40.52
CA THR A 6 -9.70 15.89 -40.65
C THR A 6 -10.90 15.15 -40.09
N LEU A 7 -11.66 15.76 -39.18
CA LEU A 7 -13.09 15.46 -39.05
C LEU A 7 -13.88 16.77 -39.05
N ALA A 8 -14.88 16.76 -39.93
CA ALA A 8 -15.59 17.90 -40.49
C ALA A 8 -16.28 18.80 -39.46
N LEU A 9 -16.10 20.09 -39.70
CA LEU A 9 -17.01 21.16 -39.34
C LEU A 9 -18.38 20.90 -40.00
N VAL A 10 -19.42 20.64 -39.22
CA VAL A 10 -20.81 20.81 -39.68
C VAL A 10 -21.44 21.91 -38.85
N ALA A 11 -21.39 23.12 -39.41
CA ALA A 11 -22.26 24.20 -39.03
C ALA A 11 -23.57 24.04 -39.81
N ALA A 12 -24.69 23.81 -39.12
CA ALA A 12 -26.02 24.26 -39.52
C ALA A 12 -27.05 23.81 -38.48
N LEU A 13 -27.25 24.60 -37.43
CA LEU A 13 -28.54 24.70 -36.75
C LEU A 13 -28.78 26.17 -36.48
N SER A 14 -29.48 26.80 -37.41
CA SER A 14 -30.11 28.11 -37.23
C SER A 14 -31.13 28.01 -36.10
N ALA A 15 -30.72 28.35 -34.89
CA ALA A 15 -31.65 28.61 -33.80
C ALA A 15 -32.23 30.01 -34.00
N THR A 16 -33.38 30.09 -34.65
CA THR A 16 -34.23 31.28 -34.60
C THR A 16 -34.75 31.42 -33.17
N PHE A 17 -34.10 32.26 -32.38
CA PHE A 17 -34.60 32.66 -31.06
C PHE A 17 -35.76 33.63 -31.26
N THR A 18 -36.98 33.13 -31.05
CA THR A 18 -38.17 33.96 -30.89
C THR A 18 -38.01 34.78 -29.62
N THR A 19 -37.97 36.10 -29.74
CA THR A 19 -38.11 37.01 -28.61
C THR A 19 -39.51 36.82 -28.01
N ALA A 20 -39.58 36.47 -26.73
CA ALA A 20 -40.82 36.40 -25.96
C ALA A 20 -41.58 37.73 -26.07
N SER A 21 -42.81 37.66 -26.59
CA SER A 21 -43.68 38.82 -26.80
C SER A 21 -44.46 39.13 -25.52
N ALA A 22 -44.96 40.37 -25.37
CA ALA A 22 -45.73 40.85 -24.23
C ALA A 22 -46.98 40.00 -23.85
N LYS A 23 -47.39 39.04 -24.70
CA LYS A 23 -48.39 38.00 -24.36
C LYS A 23 -47.93 37.08 -23.22
N ASP A 24 -46.64 36.78 -23.12
CA ASP A 24 -46.10 35.83 -22.13
C ASP A 24 -46.11 36.40 -20.70
N LYS A 25 -46.01 37.73 -20.54
CA LYS A 25 -46.17 38.42 -19.24
C LYS A 25 -47.58 38.27 -18.66
N LYS A 26 -48.61 38.20 -19.50
CA LYS A 26 -50.02 38.10 -19.07
C LYS A 26 -50.37 36.67 -18.65
N GLU A 27 -49.73 35.68 -19.26
CA GLU A 27 -49.85 34.26 -18.90
C GLU A 27 -49.05 33.92 -17.62
N TYR A 28 -47.88 34.53 -17.43
CA TYR A 28 -47.08 34.47 -16.20
C TYR A 28 -47.83 34.98 -14.95
N CYS A 29 -48.59 36.08 -15.05
CA CYS A 29 -49.46 36.55 -13.96
C CYS A 29 -50.67 35.64 -13.72
N LYS A 30 -51.15 34.92 -14.76
CA LYS A 30 -52.26 33.98 -14.65
C LYS A 30 -51.84 32.70 -13.90
N ALA A 31 -50.67 32.15 -14.21
CA ALA A 31 -50.09 30.99 -13.54
C ALA A 31 -49.81 31.25 -12.03
N LYS A 32 -49.34 32.44 -11.67
CA LYS A 32 -49.14 32.86 -10.27
C LYS A 32 -50.44 32.85 -9.44
N THR A 33 -51.58 33.04 -10.09
CA THR A 33 -52.88 33.05 -9.41
C THR A 33 -53.52 31.65 -9.32
N GLU A 34 -53.12 30.71 -10.18
CA GLU A 34 -53.70 29.36 -10.22
C GLU A 34 -53.08 28.40 -9.20
N CYS A 35 -51.79 28.56 -8.86
CA CYS A 35 -51.17 27.80 -7.76
C CYS A 35 -51.78 28.08 -6.37
N CYS A 36 -52.62 29.13 -6.22
CA CYS A 36 -53.32 29.45 -4.97
C CYS A 36 -54.86 29.31 -5.07
N LYS A 37 -55.43 28.90 -6.21
CA LYS A 37 -56.90 28.87 -6.41
C LYS A 37 -57.54 27.49 -6.28
N VAL A 38 -56.76 26.40 -6.30
CA VAL A 38 -57.31 25.04 -6.19
C VAL A 38 -57.84 24.71 -4.78
N ASP A 39 -57.48 25.48 -3.75
CA ASP A 39 -57.90 25.24 -2.35
C ASP A 39 -59.09 26.07 -1.85
N LYS A 40 -59.81 26.81 -2.72
CA LYS A 40 -60.99 27.60 -2.27
C LYS A 40 -62.34 26.88 -2.35
N LYS A 41 -62.42 25.63 -2.83
CA LYS A 41 -63.71 24.91 -2.96
C LYS A 41 -64.01 23.82 -1.92
N LYS A 42 -63.13 23.56 -0.96
CA LYS A 42 -63.47 22.78 0.24
C LYS A 42 -62.78 23.37 1.46
N ASN A 43 -63.59 23.76 2.44
CA ASN A 43 -63.21 24.41 3.69
C ASN A 43 -62.27 23.52 4.55
N LYS A 44 -60.97 23.48 4.21
CA LYS A 44 -59.91 22.87 5.03
C LYS A 44 -58.70 23.81 5.04
N LYS A 45 -58.35 24.29 6.24
CA LYS A 45 -57.11 25.03 6.52
C LYS A 45 -55.91 24.35 5.84
N CYS A 46 -55.15 25.09 5.04
CA CYS A 46 -53.82 24.67 4.61
C CYS A 46 -53.00 24.34 5.88
N LYS A 47 -52.67 23.07 6.06
CA LYS A 47 -51.70 22.66 7.08
C LYS A 47 -50.32 23.14 6.64
N LYS A 48 -49.68 23.95 7.48
CA LYS A 48 -48.23 24.16 7.51
C LYS A 48 -47.57 22.78 7.71
N ASP A 49 -47.21 22.11 6.63
CA ASP A 49 -46.12 21.11 6.56
C ASP A 49 -46.21 20.36 5.23
N LYS A 50 -45.79 21.01 4.16
CA LYS A 50 -45.17 20.38 2.99
C LYS A 50 -44.24 21.42 2.37
N THR A 51 -42.97 21.33 2.70
CA THR A 51 -41.86 22.09 2.09
C THR A 51 -41.61 21.56 0.68
N SER A 52 -42.62 21.67 -0.17
CA SER A 52 -42.51 21.63 -1.62
C SER A 52 -43.18 22.91 -2.09
N CYS A 53 -42.57 24.05 -1.74
CA CYS A 53 -42.93 25.29 -2.41
C CYS A 53 -42.40 25.17 -3.83
N CYS A 54 -43.32 25.17 -4.79
CA CYS A 54 -43.04 25.34 -6.20
C CYS A 54 -42.04 26.49 -6.39
N GLU A 55 -40.77 26.17 -6.65
CA GLU A 55 -39.83 27.17 -7.12
C GLU A 55 -40.35 27.68 -8.46
N ALA A 56 -40.47 29.00 -8.60
CA ALA A 56 -40.86 29.59 -9.87
C ALA A 56 -39.89 29.11 -10.97
N PRO A 57 -40.37 28.85 -12.19
CA PRO A 57 -39.51 28.39 -13.28
C PRO A 57 -38.37 29.38 -13.48
N VAL A 58 -37.15 28.85 -13.66
CA VAL A 58 -35.95 29.65 -13.92
C VAL A 58 -36.16 30.45 -15.22
N SER A 59 -35.94 31.76 -15.16
CA SER A 59 -36.03 32.65 -16.32
C SER A 59 -34.65 33.21 -16.63
N LEU A 60 -34.16 32.96 -17.85
CA LEU A 60 -32.86 33.42 -18.34
C LEU A 60 -33.10 34.65 -19.22
N LEU A 61 -32.79 35.83 -18.71
CA LEU A 61 -33.17 37.11 -19.32
C LEU A 61 -32.10 37.67 -20.25
N SER A 62 -30.87 37.19 -20.13
CA SER A 62 -29.72 37.65 -20.92
C SER A 62 -28.88 36.49 -21.49
N LYS A 63 -28.04 36.79 -22.49
CA LYS A 63 -27.03 35.83 -22.99
C LYS A 63 -26.06 35.40 -21.89
N SER A 64 -25.73 36.29 -20.96
CA SER A 64 -24.88 36.00 -19.81
C SER A 64 -25.56 35.06 -18.82
N ASP A 65 -26.87 35.20 -18.61
CA ASP A 65 -27.66 34.28 -17.77
C ASP A 65 -27.65 32.87 -18.38
N SER A 66 -27.86 32.78 -19.70
CA SER A 66 -27.80 31.51 -20.43
C SER A 66 -26.43 30.86 -20.35
N LEU A 67 -25.35 31.63 -20.51
CA LEU A 67 -23.99 31.11 -20.35
C LEU A 67 -23.73 30.64 -18.91
N SER A 68 -24.16 31.40 -17.91
CA SER A 68 -23.96 31.07 -16.50
C SER A 68 -24.73 29.82 -16.10
N TYR A 69 -25.98 29.70 -16.55
CA TYR A 69 -26.81 28.52 -16.33
C TYR A 69 -26.21 27.28 -17.01
N ALA A 70 -25.82 27.41 -18.28
CA ALA A 70 -25.17 26.33 -19.02
C ALA A 70 -23.85 25.89 -18.36
N ALA A 71 -23.01 26.84 -17.95
CA ALA A 71 -21.77 26.56 -17.22
C ALA A 71 -22.06 25.79 -15.93
N GLY A 72 -23.03 26.24 -15.12
CA GLY A 72 -23.45 25.54 -13.91
C GLY A 72 -23.83 24.09 -14.18
N MET A 73 -24.63 23.82 -15.23
CA MET A 73 -24.97 22.45 -15.64
C MET A 73 -23.73 21.66 -16.08
N THR A 74 -22.86 22.24 -16.91
CA THR A 74 -21.63 21.58 -17.38
C THR A 74 -20.72 21.16 -16.24
N TYR A 75 -20.56 22.00 -15.21
CA TYR A 75 -19.70 21.68 -14.07
C TYR A 75 -20.29 20.65 -13.09
N THR A 76 -21.53 20.19 -13.29
CA THR A 76 -22.13 19.11 -12.50
C THR A 76 -21.91 17.71 -13.09
N THR A 77 -21.28 17.60 -14.26
CA THR A 77 -21.01 16.30 -14.89
C THR A 77 -20.17 15.41 -13.95
N GLY A 78 -20.71 14.23 -13.60
CA GLY A 78 -20.08 13.27 -12.70
C GLY A 78 -20.31 13.52 -11.21
N LEU A 79 -20.92 14.65 -10.82
CA LEU A 79 -21.11 15.00 -9.41
C LEU A 79 -21.99 13.98 -8.67
N ILE A 80 -23.09 13.53 -9.29
CA ILE A 80 -24.01 12.57 -8.67
C ILE A 80 -23.33 11.22 -8.39
N ASP A 81 -22.55 10.71 -9.34
CA ASP A 81 -21.77 9.49 -9.16
C ASP A 81 -20.71 9.67 -8.07
N TYR A 82 -20.02 10.81 -8.05
CA TYR A 82 -19.06 11.14 -7.01
C TYR A 82 -19.70 11.19 -5.62
N VAL A 83 -20.82 11.92 -5.43
CA VAL A 83 -21.45 12.02 -4.10
C VAL A 83 -22.10 10.71 -3.66
N GLY A 84 -22.55 9.89 -4.61
CA GLY A 84 -23.00 8.53 -4.33
C GLY A 84 -21.85 7.65 -3.84
N LYS A 85 -20.71 7.65 -4.53
CA LYS A 85 -19.54 6.83 -4.14
C LYS A 85 -18.86 7.30 -2.86
N GLN A 86 -18.69 8.61 -2.70
CA GLN A 86 -17.88 9.18 -1.62
C GLN A 86 -18.67 9.43 -0.34
N PHE A 87 -19.95 9.78 -0.46
CA PHE A 87 -20.79 10.20 0.67
C PHE A 87 -22.04 9.35 0.85
N GLY A 88 -22.26 8.33 -0.01
CA GLY A 88 -23.44 7.47 0.07
C GLY A 88 -24.74 8.19 -0.29
N VAL A 89 -24.68 9.32 -1.00
CA VAL A 89 -25.88 10.05 -1.43
C VAL A 89 -26.60 9.23 -2.50
N ASP A 90 -27.85 8.88 -2.23
CA ASP A 90 -28.70 8.10 -3.10
C ASP A 90 -30.01 8.86 -3.42
N SER A 91 -30.93 8.20 -4.13
CA SER A 91 -32.21 8.81 -4.51
C SER A 91 -33.08 9.19 -3.30
N THR A 92 -32.89 8.55 -2.15
CA THR A 92 -33.67 8.82 -0.93
C THR A 92 -33.14 10.04 -0.17
N SER A 93 -31.84 10.31 -0.29
CA SER A 93 -31.13 11.39 0.40
C SER A 93 -30.82 12.60 -0.50
N MET A 94 -31.09 12.52 -1.81
CA MET A 94 -30.84 13.61 -2.77
C MET A 94 -31.50 14.93 -2.38
N GLY A 95 -32.71 14.89 -1.81
CA GLY A 95 -33.40 16.09 -1.33
C GLY A 95 -32.62 16.80 -0.21
N ALA A 96 -32.06 16.04 0.72
CA ALA A 96 -31.23 16.58 1.80
C ALA A 96 -29.90 17.11 1.25
N PHE A 97 -29.27 16.41 0.30
CA PHE A 97 -28.06 16.88 -0.38
C PHE A 97 -28.26 18.24 -1.06
N VAL A 98 -29.34 18.38 -1.84
CA VAL A 98 -29.67 19.64 -2.53
C VAL A 98 -29.99 20.75 -1.52
N ALA A 99 -30.70 20.44 -0.44
CA ALA A 99 -30.97 21.41 0.63
C ALA A 99 -29.68 21.93 1.27
N GLY A 100 -28.74 21.03 1.60
CA GLY A 100 -27.42 21.38 2.13
C GLY A 100 -26.58 22.21 1.14
N LEU A 101 -26.57 21.84 -0.14
CA LEU A 101 -25.86 22.59 -1.19
C LEU A 101 -26.39 24.03 -1.31
N ARG A 102 -27.72 24.20 -1.28
CA ARG A 102 -28.36 25.53 -1.33
C ARG A 102 -28.06 26.38 -0.11
N GLU A 103 -28.11 25.79 1.09
CA GLU A 103 -27.72 26.49 2.32
C GLU A 103 -26.25 26.92 2.26
N GLY A 104 -25.37 26.01 1.86
CA GLY A 104 -23.94 26.28 1.73
C GLY A 104 -23.62 27.43 0.80
N ILE A 105 -24.25 27.47 -0.38
CA ILE A 105 -24.09 28.58 -1.33
C ILE A 105 -24.59 29.89 -0.71
N LYS A 106 -25.77 29.89 -0.09
CA LYS A 106 -26.39 31.07 0.52
C LYS A 106 -25.56 31.65 1.67
N ARG A 107 -24.92 30.79 2.45
CA ARG A 107 -24.15 31.15 3.66
C ARG A 107 -22.65 31.14 3.47
N SER A 108 -22.17 31.07 2.22
CA SER A 108 -20.74 30.95 1.88
C SER A 108 -19.82 32.02 2.49
N ASN A 109 -20.35 33.20 2.83
CA ASN A 109 -19.59 34.29 3.46
C ASN A 109 -19.85 34.44 4.99
N ASP A 110 -20.66 33.58 5.59
CA ASP A 110 -20.93 33.56 7.03
C ASP A 110 -19.81 32.79 7.76
N LYS A 111 -18.97 33.51 8.52
CA LYS A 111 -17.83 32.92 9.23
C LYS A 111 -18.24 31.82 10.22
N GLN A 112 -19.38 31.97 10.91
CA GLN A 112 -19.84 30.98 11.89
C GLN A 112 -20.34 29.72 11.17
N PHE A 113 -21.05 29.90 10.05
CA PHE A 113 -21.41 28.78 9.19
C PHE A 113 -20.18 28.04 8.69
N MET A 114 -19.18 28.76 8.18
CA MET A 114 -17.96 28.15 7.67
C MET A 114 -17.17 27.39 8.75
N ALA A 115 -17.10 27.93 9.98
CA ALA A 115 -16.51 27.22 11.11
C ALA A 115 -17.27 25.94 11.46
N HIS A 116 -18.61 26.00 11.50
CA HIS A 116 -19.44 24.81 11.71
C HIS A 116 -19.24 23.77 10.59
N SER A 117 -19.27 24.18 9.32
CA SER A 117 -19.04 23.31 8.18
C SER A 117 -17.65 22.69 8.19
N ALA A 118 -16.62 23.42 8.65
CA ALA A 118 -15.28 22.86 8.85
C ALA A 118 -15.29 21.78 9.94
N GLY A 119 -15.99 22.01 11.06
CA GLY A 119 -16.19 21.01 12.11
C GLY A 119 -16.87 19.73 11.60
N VAL A 120 -17.94 19.86 10.83
CA VAL A 120 -18.64 18.72 10.21
C VAL A 120 -17.73 17.94 9.24
N GLN A 121 -16.93 18.65 8.43
CA GLN A 121 -15.97 18.00 7.52
C GLN A 121 -14.88 17.22 8.26
N ILE A 122 -14.33 17.80 9.34
CA ILE A 122 -13.33 17.11 10.17
C ILE A 122 -13.97 15.91 10.88
N ALA A 123 -15.19 16.04 11.40
CA ALA A 123 -15.92 14.92 12.01
C ALA A 123 -16.12 13.77 11.02
N GLN A 124 -16.48 14.07 9.76
CA GLN A 124 -16.58 13.05 8.72
C GLN A 124 -15.23 12.36 8.48
N LEU A 125 -14.12 13.10 8.43
CA LEU A 125 -12.77 12.53 8.30
C LEU A 125 -12.39 11.67 9.51
N LEU A 126 -12.76 12.11 10.71
CA LEU A 126 -12.53 11.41 11.98
C LEU A 126 -13.17 10.02 11.93
N GLU A 127 -14.45 9.96 11.58
CA GLU A 127 -15.23 8.72 11.56
C GLU A 127 -14.87 7.80 10.39
N THR A 128 -14.60 8.35 9.21
CA THR A 128 -14.38 7.52 8.01
C THR A 128 -12.94 7.08 7.81
N ARG A 129 -11.97 7.78 8.41
CA ARG A 129 -10.55 7.52 8.16
C ARG A 129 -9.71 7.41 9.42
N MET A 130 -9.80 8.38 10.33
CA MET A 130 -8.89 8.44 11.48
C MET A 130 -9.21 7.37 12.50
N TYR A 131 -10.45 7.31 12.99
CA TYR A 131 -10.88 6.32 13.98
C TYR A 131 -10.71 4.88 13.46
N PRO A 132 -11.16 4.50 12.24
CA PRO A 132 -10.89 3.18 11.70
C PRO A 132 -9.40 2.85 11.58
N GLY A 133 -8.57 3.85 11.28
CA GLY A 133 -7.12 3.70 11.24
C GLY A 133 -6.55 3.27 12.59
N VAL A 134 -6.85 4.05 13.64
CA VAL A 134 -6.39 3.75 15.01
C VAL A 134 -7.01 2.45 15.54
N ALA A 135 -8.29 2.21 15.28
CA ALA A 135 -8.98 0.97 15.66
C ALA A 135 -8.32 -0.27 15.03
N ASN A 136 -7.85 -0.16 13.78
CA ASN A 136 -7.16 -1.26 13.11
C ASN A 136 -5.78 -1.56 13.72
N GLU A 137 -5.08 -0.56 14.24
CA GLU A 137 -3.79 -0.75 14.90
C GLU A 137 -3.91 -1.57 16.21
N VAL A 138 -5.03 -1.42 16.93
CA VAL A 138 -5.26 -2.15 18.20
C VAL A 138 -5.98 -3.49 18.02
N LYS A 139 -6.40 -3.87 16.81
CA LYS A 139 -7.25 -5.05 16.54
C LYS A 139 -6.66 -6.39 17.04
N ASN A 140 -5.34 -6.54 17.02
CA ASN A 140 -4.65 -7.78 17.44
C ASN A 140 -4.00 -7.64 18.83
N THR A 141 -4.54 -6.75 19.64
CA THR A 141 -4.02 -6.40 20.96
C THR A 141 -5.08 -6.69 22.02
N PRO A 142 -4.72 -6.71 23.31
CA PRO A 142 -5.72 -6.80 24.38
C PRO A 142 -6.59 -5.54 24.54
N TRP A 143 -6.25 -4.44 23.85
CA TRP A 143 -6.91 -3.16 23.99
C TRP A 143 -8.11 -3.02 23.06
N THR A 144 -9.19 -2.43 23.57
CA THR A 144 -10.35 -2.04 22.78
C THR A 144 -10.39 -0.52 22.65
N LEU A 145 -10.65 -0.03 21.44
CA LEU A 145 -10.87 1.39 21.20
C LEU A 145 -12.38 1.67 21.22
N ASP A 146 -12.78 2.64 22.03
CA ASP A 146 -14.16 3.14 22.12
C ASP A 146 -14.27 4.48 21.37
N SER A 147 -15.22 4.58 20.44
CA SER A 147 -15.38 5.78 19.61
C SER A 147 -15.83 7.00 20.39
N ILE A 148 -16.67 6.81 21.41
CA ILE A 148 -17.16 7.92 22.25
C ILE A 148 -15.99 8.57 23.00
N THR A 149 -15.16 7.75 23.63
CA THR A 149 -13.99 8.20 24.39
C THR A 149 -12.92 8.80 23.48
N PHE A 150 -12.69 8.19 22.32
CA PHE A 150 -11.76 8.72 21.31
C PHE A 150 -12.21 10.10 20.82
N ASN A 151 -13.49 10.26 20.48
CA ASN A 151 -14.06 11.53 20.04
C ASN A 151 -14.02 12.58 21.15
N ARG A 152 -14.25 12.18 22.42
CA ARG A 152 -14.10 13.08 23.57
C ARG A 152 -12.67 13.60 23.68
N GLY A 153 -11.67 12.72 23.62
CA GLY A 153 -10.26 13.12 23.63
C GLY A 153 -9.88 14.04 22.48
N PHE A 154 -10.43 13.82 21.28
CA PHE A 154 -10.24 14.69 20.12
C PHE A 154 -10.81 16.10 20.37
N ILE A 155 -12.03 16.20 20.90
CA ILE A 155 -12.69 17.48 21.20
C ILE A 155 -11.96 18.21 22.33
N ASP A 156 -11.58 17.52 23.39
CA ASP A 156 -10.88 18.10 24.53
C ASP A 156 -9.52 18.68 24.10
N ALA A 157 -8.79 17.99 23.22
CA ALA A 157 -7.56 18.52 22.64
C ALA A 157 -7.78 19.80 21.80
N VAL A 158 -8.86 19.88 21.03
CA VAL A 158 -9.22 21.10 20.25
C VAL A 158 -9.56 22.27 21.18
N LEU A 159 -10.23 22.00 22.29
CA LEU A 159 -10.59 23.00 23.30
C LEU A 159 -9.43 23.34 24.24
N ASN A 160 -8.30 22.63 24.13
CA ASN A 160 -7.20 22.67 25.09
C ASN A 160 -7.68 22.38 26.53
N ASP A 161 -8.69 21.51 26.65
CA ASP A 161 -9.18 21.00 27.93
C ASP A 161 -8.23 19.91 28.41
N THR A 162 -7.57 20.18 29.54
CA THR A 162 -6.58 19.29 30.15
C THR A 162 -7.04 18.71 31.48
N THR A 163 -8.33 18.84 31.80
CA THR A 163 -8.91 18.33 33.05
C THR A 163 -8.75 16.82 33.21
N VAL A 164 -8.78 16.07 32.10
CA VAL A 164 -8.57 14.61 32.11
C VAL A 164 -7.10 14.25 31.92
N MET A 165 -6.43 14.85 30.93
CA MET A 165 -5.05 14.50 30.57
C MET A 165 -4.37 15.65 29.80
N GLN A 166 -3.09 15.88 30.07
CA GLN A 166 -2.28 16.78 29.25
C GLN A 166 -1.97 16.15 27.88
N VAL A 167 -1.93 16.93 26.81
CA VAL A 167 -1.67 16.43 25.45
C VAL A 167 -0.32 15.70 25.35
N VAL A 168 0.70 16.17 26.07
CA VAL A 168 2.02 15.53 26.10
C VAL A 168 1.97 14.16 26.77
N ASP A 169 1.22 14.04 27.86
CA ASP A 169 1.04 12.78 28.59
C ASP A 169 0.20 11.80 27.79
N ALA A 170 -0.84 12.27 27.10
CA ALA A 170 -1.66 11.46 26.20
C ALA A 170 -0.84 10.85 25.06
N LYS A 171 -0.01 11.68 24.41
CA LYS A 171 0.91 11.23 23.36
C LYS A 171 1.87 10.17 23.91
N LYS A 172 2.52 10.45 25.03
CA LYS A 172 3.49 9.54 25.65
C LYS A 172 2.85 8.21 26.05
N TYR A 173 1.65 8.25 26.64
CA TYR A 173 0.90 7.05 27.03
C TYR A 173 0.57 6.19 25.80
N TYR A 174 0.02 6.81 24.75
CA TYR A 174 -0.33 6.11 23.52
C TYR A 174 0.90 5.51 22.83
N GLU A 175 1.96 6.29 22.61
CA GLU A 175 3.19 5.81 21.96
C GLU A 175 3.85 4.66 22.74
N LYS A 176 3.91 4.77 24.07
CA LYS A 176 4.45 3.71 24.93
C LYS A 176 3.60 2.45 24.81
N THR A 177 2.28 2.57 24.93
CA THR A 177 1.35 1.44 24.86
C THR A 177 1.49 0.69 23.53
N MET A 178 1.52 1.41 22.41
CA MET A 178 1.67 0.81 21.08
C MET A 178 3.05 0.19 20.86
N THR A 179 4.10 0.79 21.43
CA THR A 179 5.46 0.23 21.37
C THR A 179 5.60 -1.06 22.17
N ASP A 180 5.08 -1.08 23.40
CA ASP A 180 5.08 -2.27 24.26
C ASP A 180 4.31 -3.42 23.60
N GLU A 181 3.17 -3.11 22.99
CA GLU A 181 2.35 -4.10 22.29
C GLU A 181 3.03 -4.62 21.01
N LYS A 182 3.71 -3.76 20.26
CA LYS A 182 4.55 -4.19 19.14
C LYS A 182 5.63 -5.16 19.59
N HIS A 183 6.35 -4.84 20.67
CA HIS A 183 7.37 -5.74 21.22
C HIS A 183 6.77 -7.06 21.70
N ARG A 184 5.61 -7.03 22.37
CA ARG A 184 4.89 -8.25 22.79
C ARG A 184 4.57 -9.16 21.61
N GLN A 185 4.11 -8.58 20.50
CA GLN A 185 3.81 -9.34 19.28
C GLN A 185 5.08 -9.88 18.61
N GLU A 186 6.16 -9.09 18.56
CA GLU A 186 7.45 -9.52 18.03
C GLU A 186 8.05 -10.66 18.87
N ASP A 187 7.94 -10.60 20.20
CA ASP A 187 8.40 -11.66 21.10
C ASP A 187 7.58 -12.94 20.94
N ALA A 188 6.25 -12.82 20.82
CA ALA A 188 5.37 -13.96 20.55
C ALA A 188 5.71 -14.61 19.20
N TYR A 189 5.89 -13.80 18.16
CA TYR A 189 6.26 -14.27 16.82
C TYR A 189 7.65 -14.89 16.81
N LYS A 190 8.64 -14.29 17.48
CA LYS A 190 9.98 -14.85 17.65
C LYS A 190 9.92 -16.22 18.30
N LYS A 191 9.15 -16.34 19.39
CA LYS A 191 8.95 -17.62 20.09
C LYS A 191 8.33 -18.67 19.17
N GLU A 192 7.28 -18.31 18.44
CA GLU A 192 6.64 -19.20 17.46
C GLU A 192 7.65 -19.72 16.42
N ASN A 193 8.52 -18.85 15.91
CA ASN A 193 9.54 -19.22 14.91
C ASN A 193 10.64 -20.12 15.48
N VAL A 194 11.04 -19.92 16.74
CA VAL A 194 12.00 -20.78 17.45
C VAL A 194 11.39 -22.14 17.73
N ASP A 195 10.17 -22.18 18.27
CA ASP A 195 9.46 -23.42 18.58
C ASP A 195 9.21 -24.23 17.29
N TRP A 196 8.84 -23.56 16.20
CA TRP A 196 8.66 -24.20 14.89
C TRP A 196 9.95 -24.89 14.40
N LEU A 197 11.12 -24.26 14.57
CA LEU A 197 12.40 -24.87 14.22
C LEU A 197 12.72 -26.07 15.11
N ALA A 198 12.44 -25.98 16.41
CA ALA A 198 12.65 -27.09 17.34
C ALA A 198 11.80 -28.31 16.96
N GLU A 199 10.55 -28.11 16.56
CA GLU A 199 9.70 -29.19 16.05
C GLU A 199 10.13 -29.69 14.67
N ASN A 200 10.59 -28.78 13.79
CA ASN A 200 11.08 -29.17 12.47
C ASN A 200 12.33 -30.05 12.52
N ALA A 201 13.23 -29.79 13.48
CA ALA A 201 14.45 -30.58 13.70
C ALA A 201 14.17 -32.06 13.99
N LYS A 202 12.99 -32.39 14.52
CA LYS A 202 12.58 -33.75 14.86
C LYS A 202 12.05 -34.54 13.65
N LYS A 203 11.80 -33.87 12.52
CA LYS A 203 11.23 -34.51 11.32
C LYS A 203 12.28 -35.35 10.60
N GLU A 204 11.82 -36.46 10.01
CA GLU A 204 12.67 -37.37 9.26
C GLU A 204 13.40 -36.69 8.10
N GLY A 205 14.71 -36.92 8.02
CA GLY A 205 15.61 -36.39 7.00
C GLY A 205 15.99 -34.92 7.20
N VAL A 206 15.57 -34.28 8.30
CA VAL A 206 16.06 -32.96 8.69
C VAL A 206 17.37 -33.11 9.47
N VAL A 207 18.40 -32.38 9.07
CA VAL A 207 19.70 -32.31 9.72
C VAL A 207 19.87 -30.91 10.28
N THR A 208 20.34 -30.80 11.52
CA THR A 208 20.65 -29.52 12.18
C THR A 208 22.15 -29.35 12.31
N LEU A 209 22.69 -28.25 11.81
CA LEU A 209 24.11 -27.89 11.91
C LEU A 209 24.40 -27.14 13.22
N PRO A 210 25.67 -27.07 13.67
CA PRO A 210 26.04 -26.34 14.90
C PRO A 210 25.66 -24.86 14.90
N SER A 211 25.54 -24.24 13.72
CA SER A 211 25.09 -22.84 13.57
C SER A 211 23.58 -22.65 13.84
N GLY A 212 22.83 -23.74 13.96
CA GLY A 212 21.36 -23.75 14.02
C GLY A 212 20.68 -23.83 12.66
N LEU A 213 21.43 -23.75 11.55
CA LEU A 213 20.88 -24.01 10.22
C LEU A 213 20.35 -25.44 10.15
N GLN A 214 19.10 -25.61 9.72
CA GLN A 214 18.56 -26.92 9.41
C GLN A 214 18.39 -27.09 7.92
N TYR A 215 18.57 -28.30 7.42
CA TYR A 215 18.29 -28.61 6.02
C TYR A 215 17.75 -30.04 5.86
N LYS A 216 17.09 -30.28 4.72
CA LYS A 216 16.68 -31.60 4.27
C LYS A 216 17.04 -31.75 2.80
N VAL A 217 17.79 -32.78 2.46
CA VAL A 217 18.13 -33.11 1.07
C VAL A 217 16.89 -33.68 0.40
N LEU A 218 16.41 -33.05 -0.68
CA LEU A 218 15.33 -33.58 -1.52
C LEU A 218 15.89 -34.38 -2.70
N THR A 219 16.96 -33.88 -3.28
CA THR A 219 17.69 -34.55 -4.36
C THR A 219 19.17 -34.34 -4.13
N ALA A 220 19.94 -35.43 -4.07
CA ALA A 220 21.38 -35.36 -3.93
C ALA A 220 22.02 -35.13 -5.29
N GLY A 221 22.83 -34.07 -5.39
CA GLY A 221 23.71 -33.83 -6.52
C GLY A 221 25.02 -34.58 -6.37
N THR A 222 25.74 -34.73 -7.48
CA THR A 222 27.06 -35.38 -7.54
C THR A 222 28.16 -34.43 -8.01
N GLY A 223 27.83 -33.15 -8.19
CA GLY A 223 28.77 -32.13 -8.64
C GLY A 223 29.67 -31.60 -7.52
N GLU A 224 30.53 -30.64 -7.87
CA GLU A 224 31.42 -30.00 -6.91
C GLU A 224 30.66 -29.14 -5.89
N VAL A 225 31.32 -28.80 -4.79
CA VAL A 225 30.83 -27.85 -3.80
C VAL A 225 31.45 -26.48 -4.07
N ALA A 226 30.65 -25.41 -3.93
CA ALA A 226 31.10 -24.05 -4.17
C ALA A 226 31.98 -23.53 -3.03
N THR A 227 32.97 -22.71 -3.38
CA THR A 227 33.68 -21.85 -2.42
C THR A 227 32.90 -20.55 -2.21
N LYS A 228 33.27 -19.75 -1.20
CA LYS A 228 32.59 -18.48 -0.90
C LYS A 228 32.66 -17.45 -2.03
N ASP A 229 33.67 -17.55 -2.88
CA ASP A 229 33.94 -16.59 -3.95
C ASP A 229 33.33 -16.98 -5.31
N ASP A 230 32.87 -18.23 -5.43
CA ASP A 230 32.30 -18.74 -6.66
C ASP A 230 30.95 -18.10 -6.98
N ASN A 231 30.66 -17.95 -8.27
CA ASN A 231 29.31 -17.62 -8.71
C ASN A 231 28.48 -18.91 -8.78
N VAL A 232 27.35 -18.94 -8.11
CA VAL A 232 26.42 -20.06 -8.11
C VAL A 232 25.12 -19.65 -8.78
N THR A 233 24.65 -20.46 -9.73
CA THR A 233 23.32 -20.29 -10.33
C THR A 233 22.35 -21.23 -9.64
N VAL A 234 21.25 -20.68 -9.14
CA VAL A 234 20.24 -21.42 -8.39
C VAL A 234 18.84 -21.18 -8.94
N ARG A 235 17.94 -22.12 -8.66
CA ARG A 235 16.50 -21.86 -8.60
C ARG A 235 16.06 -21.91 -7.16
N TYR A 236 15.19 -20.99 -6.74
CA TYR A 236 14.76 -20.95 -5.36
C TYR A 236 13.36 -20.38 -5.15
N GLU A 237 12.77 -20.76 -4.02
CA GLU A 237 11.58 -20.12 -3.48
C GLU A 237 11.71 -19.99 -1.96
N GLY A 238 11.51 -18.77 -1.46
CA GLY A 238 11.57 -18.41 -0.05
C GLY A 238 10.19 -18.06 0.50
N LYS A 239 9.86 -18.67 1.64
CA LYS A 239 8.61 -18.42 2.38
C LYS A 239 8.83 -18.38 3.88
N THR A 240 7.95 -17.70 4.60
CA THR A 240 7.89 -17.72 6.07
C THR A 240 7.16 -18.97 6.57
N ILE A 241 7.21 -19.23 7.89
CA ILE A 241 6.61 -20.42 8.51
C ILE A 241 5.08 -20.51 8.35
N ASP A 242 4.43 -19.38 8.14
CA ASP A 242 2.99 -19.25 7.84
C ASP A 242 2.65 -19.52 6.36
N GLY A 243 3.65 -19.84 5.53
CA GLY A 243 3.48 -20.17 4.11
C GLY A 243 3.54 -18.97 3.17
N ASN A 244 3.70 -17.75 3.67
CA ASN A 244 3.77 -16.56 2.81
C ASN A 244 5.06 -16.54 1.99
N ILE A 245 4.93 -16.63 0.66
CA ILE A 245 6.07 -16.53 -0.27
C ILE A 245 6.52 -15.07 -0.37
N PHE A 246 7.76 -14.80 0.02
CA PHE A 246 8.34 -13.45 -0.06
C PHE A 246 9.25 -13.26 -1.27
N ASP A 247 9.87 -14.34 -1.77
CA ASP A 247 10.72 -14.29 -2.96
C ASP A 247 10.73 -15.65 -3.71
N SER A 248 10.82 -15.61 -5.03
CA SER A 248 10.82 -16.82 -5.88
C SER A 248 11.48 -16.51 -7.23
N SER A 249 12.46 -17.31 -7.62
CA SER A 249 13.10 -17.20 -8.94
C SER A 249 12.21 -17.77 -10.05
N TYR A 250 11.37 -18.75 -9.73
CA TYR A 250 10.47 -19.42 -10.69
C TYR A 250 9.48 -18.49 -11.39
N LYS A 251 9.23 -17.30 -10.81
CA LYS A 251 8.35 -16.28 -11.39
C LYS A 251 9.08 -15.31 -12.32
N ARG A 252 10.38 -15.47 -12.53
CA ARG A 252 11.25 -14.58 -13.32
C ARG A 252 11.63 -15.27 -14.64
N ASN A 253 12.13 -14.49 -15.60
CA ASN A 253 12.72 -15.00 -16.84
C ASN A 253 14.10 -14.37 -17.07
N PRO A 254 15.22 -15.14 -17.03
CA PRO A 254 15.26 -16.58 -16.75
C PRO A 254 14.78 -16.93 -15.33
N ASP A 255 14.34 -18.17 -15.13
CA ASP A 255 13.82 -18.70 -13.85
C ASP A 255 14.94 -18.99 -12.81
N THR A 256 16.16 -18.61 -13.14
CA THR A 256 17.38 -18.78 -12.34
C THR A 256 17.89 -17.46 -11.83
N SER A 257 18.70 -17.51 -10.78
CA SER A 257 19.41 -16.33 -10.26
C SER A 257 20.83 -16.71 -9.88
N THR A 258 21.77 -15.80 -10.15
CA THR A 258 23.19 -16.00 -9.82
C THR A 258 23.53 -15.20 -8.58
N PHE A 259 24.18 -15.85 -7.63
CA PHE A 259 24.64 -15.25 -6.38
C PHE A 259 26.10 -15.62 -6.13
N ARG A 260 26.78 -14.83 -5.29
CA ARG A 260 28.01 -15.28 -4.61
C ARG A 260 27.67 -15.61 -3.16
N PRO A 261 28.13 -16.75 -2.61
CA PRO A 261 27.81 -17.13 -1.23
C PRO A 261 28.22 -16.08 -0.18
N ASP A 262 29.24 -15.26 -0.42
CA ASP A 262 29.67 -14.18 0.47
C ASP A 262 28.74 -12.94 0.48
N GLN A 263 27.78 -12.85 -0.45
CA GLN A 263 26.89 -11.68 -0.63
C GLN A 263 25.44 -11.94 -0.22
N VAL A 264 25.15 -13.12 0.32
CA VAL A 264 23.80 -13.54 0.74
C VAL A 264 23.74 -13.70 2.26
N ILE A 265 22.54 -13.96 2.80
CA ILE A 265 22.37 -14.21 4.23
C ILE A 265 23.22 -15.39 4.70
N LYS A 266 23.69 -15.37 5.95
CA LYS A 266 24.66 -16.35 6.49
C LYS A 266 24.20 -17.80 6.31
N GLY A 267 22.91 -18.07 6.47
CA GLY A 267 22.36 -19.42 6.27
C GLY A 267 22.43 -19.90 4.83
N TRP A 268 22.31 -18.99 3.85
CA TRP A 268 22.55 -19.30 2.44
C TRP A 268 24.04 -19.52 2.17
N THR A 269 24.92 -18.69 2.73
CA THR A 269 26.37 -18.87 2.60
C THR A 269 26.77 -20.27 3.03
N GLU A 270 26.35 -20.69 4.23
CA GLU A 270 26.68 -22.01 4.78
C GLU A 270 26.10 -23.16 3.97
N ALA A 271 24.84 -23.05 3.53
CA ALA A 271 24.19 -24.06 2.70
C ALA A 271 24.87 -24.22 1.32
N LEU A 272 25.11 -23.10 0.62
CA LEU A 272 25.68 -23.11 -0.73
C LEU A 272 27.12 -23.64 -0.75
N THR A 273 27.89 -23.42 0.32
CA THR A 273 29.25 -23.97 0.46
C THR A 273 29.29 -25.38 1.05
N SER A 274 28.13 -26.02 1.25
CA SER A 274 28.03 -27.39 1.77
C SER A 274 27.24 -28.32 0.83
N MET A 275 26.39 -27.76 -0.04
CA MET A 275 25.58 -28.54 -0.97
C MET A 275 26.33 -28.83 -2.28
N PRO A 276 26.40 -30.10 -2.74
CA PRO A 276 26.94 -30.44 -4.05
C PRO A 276 26.10 -29.84 -5.19
N ALA A 277 26.73 -29.41 -6.27
CA ALA A 277 26.01 -28.97 -7.48
C ALA A 277 25.11 -30.08 -8.03
N GLY A 278 23.93 -29.69 -8.54
CA GLY A 278 22.83 -30.57 -8.91
C GLY A 278 21.90 -30.95 -7.75
N SER A 279 22.22 -30.57 -6.51
CA SER A 279 21.36 -30.87 -5.36
C SER A 279 20.14 -29.94 -5.30
N THR A 280 19.03 -30.48 -4.77
CA THR A 280 17.89 -29.68 -4.30
C THR A 280 17.69 -29.90 -2.82
N TRP A 281 17.79 -28.84 -2.02
CA TRP A 281 17.63 -28.88 -0.57
C TRP A 281 16.45 -28.02 -0.13
N MET A 282 15.78 -28.44 0.95
CA MET A 282 14.99 -27.55 1.79
C MET A 282 15.89 -26.99 2.87
N LEU A 283 15.98 -25.67 3.00
CA LEU A 283 16.70 -24.97 4.05
C LEU A 283 15.69 -24.35 5.03
N TYR A 284 15.98 -24.44 6.32
CA TYR A 284 15.23 -23.79 7.39
C TYR A 284 16.21 -22.96 8.21
N ILE A 285 16.13 -21.65 8.02
CA ILE A 285 17.15 -20.70 8.42
C ILE A 285 16.65 -19.92 9.64
N PRO A 286 17.30 -20.06 10.81
CA PRO A 286 16.95 -19.27 11.99
C PRO A 286 17.25 -17.79 11.78
N GLN A 287 16.58 -16.93 12.56
CA GLN A 287 16.66 -15.47 12.41
C GLN A 287 18.08 -14.91 12.52
N GLU A 288 18.94 -15.51 13.34
CA GLU A 288 20.35 -15.17 13.55
C GLU A 288 21.19 -15.35 12.28
N LEU A 289 20.79 -16.27 11.39
CA LEU A 289 21.42 -16.56 10.11
C LEU A 289 20.71 -15.88 8.92
N ALA A 290 19.65 -15.11 9.20
CA ALA A 290 18.83 -14.37 8.25
C ALA A 290 18.87 -12.85 8.53
N TYR A 291 17.71 -12.22 8.78
CA TYR A 291 17.57 -10.77 8.94
C TYR A 291 17.53 -10.27 10.38
N GLY A 292 17.59 -11.17 11.37
CA GLY A 292 17.66 -10.77 12.76
C GLY A 292 16.39 -10.07 13.26
N SER A 293 16.58 -9.03 14.08
CA SER A 293 15.54 -8.11 14.55
C SER A 293 15.06 -7.10 13.51
N ARG A 294 15.58 -7.14 12.28
CA ARG A 294 15.25 -6.17 11.24
C ARG A 294 14.18 -6.74 10.33
N ALA A 295 13.24 -5.90 9.92
CA ALA A 295 12.32 -6.22 8.84
C ALA A 295 13.03 -6.11 7.48
N ALA A 296 12.63 -6.94 6.51
CA ALA A 296 13.17 -6.92 5.16
C ALA A 296 12.07 -7.20 4.11
N GLY A 297 11.60 -6.15 3.44
CA GLY A 297 10.50 -6.27 2.47
C GLY A 297 9.23 -6.82 3.12
N LYS A 298 8.85 -8.05 2.76
CA LYS A 298 7.70 -8.77 3.34
C LYS A 298 8.04 -9.61 4.58
N ILE A 299 9.32 -9.67 4.96
CA ILE A 299 9.82 -10.48 6.07
C ILE A 299 9.76 -9.64 7.36
N LYS A 300 9.11 -10.19 8.39
CA LYS A 300 8.99 -9.58 9.71
C LYS A 300 10.29 -9.75 10.51
N PRO A 301 10.55 -8.91 11.53
CA PRO A 301 11.60 -9.18 12.51
C PRO A 301 11.50 -10.59 13.08
N TYR A 302 12.64 -11.24 13.32
CA TYR A 302 12.77 -12.55 13.94
C TYR A 302 12.16 -13.73 13.17
N SER A 303 11.82 -13.55 11.88
CA SER A 303 11.31 -14.64 11.05
C SER A 303 12.35 -15.74 10.82
N THR A 304 11.93 -16.98 11.01
CA THR A 304 12.54 -18.17 10.40
C THR A 304 12.18 -18.20 8.92
N LEU A 305 13.17 -18.44 8.07
CA LEU A 305 12.98 -18.51 6.61
C LEU A 305 13.08 -19.93 6.11
N ILE A 306 12.14 -20.33 5.26
CA ILE A 306 12.11 -21.63 4.61
C ILE A 306 12.43 -21.41 3.14
N PHE A 307 13.49 -22.06 2.64
CA PHE A 307 13.83 -22.02 1.24
C PHE A 307 13.83 -23.42 0.62
N LYS A 308 13.26 -23.53 -0.58
CA LYS A 308 13.61 -24.61 -1.50
C LYS A 308 14.71 -24.07 -2.41
N VAL A 309 15.88 -24.71 -2.47
CA VAL A 309 17.01 -24.27 -3.28
C VAL A 309 17.51 -25.43 -4.13
N GLU A 310 17.57 -25.22 -5.44
CA GLU A 310 18.21 -26.10 -6.42
C GLU A 310 19.50 -25.41 -6.88
N LEU A 311 20.66 -26.03 -6.62
CA LEU A 311 21.95 -25.54 -7.12
C LEU A 311 22.19 -26.08 -8.52
N VAL A 312 21.96 -25.26 -9.53
CA VAL A 312 22.00 -25.66 -10.94
C VAL A 312 23.45 -25.83 -11.41
N LYS A 313 24.30 -24.83 -11.17
CA LYS A 313 25.71 -24.86 -11.59
C LYS A 313 26.57 -23.91 -10.77
N ILE A 314 27.88 -24.14 -10.84
CA ILE A 314 28.93 -23.30 -10.25
C ILE A 314 29.79 -22.76 -11.41
N ASP A 315 29.85 -21.45 -11.55
CA ASP A 315 30.67 -20.76 -12.55
C ASP A 315 32.00 -20.34 -11.91
N ARG A 316 32.98 -21.25 -11.86
CA ARG A 316 34.34 -20.91 -11.42
C ARG A 316 35.05 -20.08 -12.49
N LYS A 317 35.57 -18.90 -12.12
CA LYS A 317 36.62 -18.28 -12.93
C LYS A 317 37.85 -19.16 -12.77
N GLN A 318 38.25 -19.87 -13.84
CA GLN A 318 39.48 -20.66 -13.83
C GLN A 318 40.65 -19.77 -13.36
N GLN A 319 41.21 -20.08 -12.19
CA GLN A 319 42.52 -19.56 -11.82
C GLN A 319 43.56 -20.31 -12.68
N PRO A 320 44.55 -19.62 -13.28
CA PRO A 320 45.58 -20.29 -14.07
C PRO A 320 46.32 -21.30 -13.20
N VAL A 321 46.38 -22.54 -13.66
CA VAL A 321 47.12 -23.63 -13.03
C VAL A 321 48.59 -23.22 -12.94
N VAL A 322 49.10 -23.02 -11.73
CA VAL A 322 50.54 -22.88 -11.51
C VAL A 322 51.13 -24.28 -11.66
N GLU A 323 51.70 -24.55 -12.83
CA GLU A 323 52.35 -25.81 -13.16
C GLU A 323 53.62 -25.97 -12.31
N GLU A 324 53.58 -26.90 -11.36
CA GLU A 324 54.71 -27.25 -10.51
C GLU A 324 55.78 -27.97 -11.36
N LYS A 325 56.83 -27.23 -11.75
CA LYS A 325 57.98 -27.80 -12.47
C LYS A 325 58.68 -28.85 -11.60
N LYS A 326 58.51 -30.12 -11.97
CA LYS A 326 59.38 -31.22 -11.49
C LYS A 326 60.81 -30.98 -11.94
N GLU A 327 61.69 -30.74 -10.98
CA GLU A 327 63.12 -30.53 -11.19
C GLU A 327 63.81 -31.87 -11.52
N GLY A 328 64.16 -32.06 -12.79
CA GLY A 328 64.91 -33.20 -13.29
C GLY A 328 66.42 -32.96 -13.23
N LYS A 329 67.12 -33.83 -12.48
CA LYS A 329 68.57 -34.13 -12.48
C LYS A 329 69.44 -33.48 -13.57
N ALA A 330 70.40 -32.67 -13.15
CA ALA A 330 71.52 -32.20 -13.96
C ALA A 330 72.62 -33.27 -14.12
N PRO A 331 73.24 -33.42 -15.31
CA PRO A 331 74.47 -34.20 -15.48
C PRO A 331 75.73 -33.33 -15.31
N ALA A 332 76.75 -33.95 -14.72
CA ALA A 332 78.06 -33.37 -14.41
C ALA A 332 78.79 -32.81 -15.64
N LYS A 333 79.39 -31.61 -15.48
CA LYS A 333 80.39 -31.07 -16.41
C LYS A 333 81.73 -30.85 -15.70
N LYS A 334 82.76 -31.41 -16.34
CA LYS A 334 84.18 -31.38 -16.00
C LYS A 334 84.72 -29.96 -15.90
N THR A 335 85.55 -29.78 -14.88
CA THR A 335 86.42 -28.63 -14.60
C THR A 335 87.60 -28.57 -15.57
N THR A 336 87.85 -27.41 -16.17
CA THR A 336 89.18 -26.98 -16.58
C THR A 336 89.39 -25.51 -16.26
N ALA A 337 90.52 -25.25 -15.60
CA ALA A 337 90.92 -23.99 -15.01
C ALA A 337 91.42 -22.97 -16.04
N LYS A 338 91.25 -21.67 -15.77
CA LYS A 338 92.34 -20.69 -15.94
C LYS A 338 92.12 -19.38 -15.18
N LYS A 339 93.08 -19.14 -14.28
CA LYS A 339 93.58 -17.87 -13.71
C LYS A 339 93.06 -16.57 -14.33
N SER A 340 92.66 -15.63 -13.46
CA SER A 340 93.07 -14.23 -13.57
C SER A 340 93.32 -13.63 -12.18
N ARG A 341 94.38 -12.83 -12.13
CA ARG A 341 95.04 -12.20 -10.98
C ARG A 341 94.44 -10.81 -10.75
N LYS A 342 94.41 -10.38 -9.48
CA LYS A 342 94.61 -9.02 -8.94
C LYS A 342 93.86 -7.86 -9.64
N LYS A 343 93.15 -6.99 -8.93
CA LYS A 343 93.55 -6.34 -7.67
C LYS A 343 92.32 -5.69 -7.06
#